data_AF-M6ZH20-F1
#
_entry.id   AF-M6ZH20-F1
#
_cell.length_a   1.000
_cell.length_b   1.000
_cell.length_c   1.000
_cell.angle_alpha   90.00
_cell.angle_beta   90.00
_cell.angle_gamma   90.00
#
_symmetry.space_group_name_H-M   'P 1'
#
loop_
_entity.id
_entity.type
_entity.pdbx_description
1 polymer ?
#
loop_
_entity_poly.entity_id
_entity_poly.type
_entity_poly.pdbx_seq_one_letter_code
_entity_poly.pdbx_strand_id
1 'polypeptide(L)'
;MKNRIANRIVLILFLGINLPLFSESPALELSKTVDPIWLILCAALVFFMQAGFLMLETGLSRLKNTINVAVKNLMDYIVGTIAFFSVGFALMFGLSYEGWIGTNHFFLTGLKTGKDFPFFIPSRVYGNGGDNCFWSGC
;
A
#
# COMPACT_ATOMS: atom_id res chain seq x y z
N MET A 1 28.74 -45.22 -20.52
CA MET A 1 27.28 -44.97 -20.59
C MET A 1 26.66 -44.51 -19.26
N LYS A 2 27.20 -44.91 -18.10
CA LYS A 2 26.71 -44.56 -16.75
C LYS A 2 26.58 -43.05 -16.48
N ASN A 3 27.48 -42.23 -17.03
CA ASN A 3 27.49 -40.78 -16.85
C ASN A 3 26.41 -40.03 -17.67
N ARG A 4 25.95 -40.57 -18.81
CA ARG A 4 24.86 -39.97 -19.59
C ARG A 4 23.49 -40.18 -18.94
N ILE A 5 23.34 -41.27 -18.18
CA ILE A 5 22.13 -41.58 -17.41
C ILE A 5 22.13 -40.78 -16.09
N ALA A 6 23.27 -40.73 -15.39
CA ALA A 6 23.43 -39.90 -14.19
C ALA A 6 23.19 -38.40 -14.48
N ASN A 7 23.73 -37.85 -15.57
CA ASN A 7 23.46 -36.45 -15.96
C ASN A 7 21.99 -36.20 -16.30
N ARG A 8 21.27 -37.16 -16.90
CA ARG A 8 19.83 -37.03 -17.17
C ARG A 8 18.98 -37.09 -15.90
N ILE A 9 19.35 -37.94 -14.94
CA ILE A 9 18.68 -38.04 -13.63
C ILE A 9 18.92 -36.77 -12.81
N VAL A 10 20.14 -36.24 -12.79
CA VAL A 10 20.47 -34.97 -12.14
C VAL A 10 19.74 -33.80 -12.81
N LEU A 11 19.60 -33.81 -14.16
CA LEU A 11 18.82 -32.79 -14.88
C LEU A 11 17.32 -32.83 -14.53
N ILE A 12 16.73 -34.02 -14.41
CA ILE A 12 15.31 -34.21 -14.05
C ILE A 12 15.06 -33.81 -12.59
N LEU A 13 16.00 -34.08 -11.69
CA LEU A 13 15.94 -33.62 -10.30
C LEU A 13 16.10 -32.08 -10.19
N PHE A 14 16.99 -31.46 -10.98
CA PHE A 14 17.18 -30.00 -10.99
C PHE A 14 16.02 -29.24 -11.67
N LEU A 15 15.42 -29.80 -12.72
CA LEU A 15 14.23 -29.22 -13.38
C LEU A 15 12.94 -29.46 -12.58
N GLY A 16 12.83 -30.57 -11.84
CA GLY A 16 11.69 -30.88 -10.98
C GLY A 16 11.60 -30.01 -9.72
N ILE A 17 12.73 -29.49 -9.21
CA ILE A 17 12.76 -28.53 -8.10
C ILE A 17 12.32 -27.12 -8.54
N ASN A 18 12.49 -26.77 -9.82
CA ASN A 18 12.09 -25.48 -10.38
C ASN A 18 10.66 -25.47 -10.95
N LEU A 19 9.91 -26.56 -10.79
CA LEU A 19 8.50 -26.59 -11.15
C LEU A 19 7.70 -26.05 -9.96
N PRO A 20 6.90 -24.97 -10.11
CA PRO A 20 6.03 -24.49 -9.05
C PRO A 20 4.84 -25.45 -8.89
N LEU A 21 5.12 -26.66 -8.41
CA LEU A 21 4.14 -27.69 -8.05
C LEU A 21 3.49 -27.43 -6.68
N PHE A 22 3.77 -26.28 -6.05
CA PHE A 22 2.89 -25.70 -5.04
C PHE A 22 2.01 -24.64 -5.71
N SER A 23 1.04 -25.11 -6.48
CA SER A 23 -0.05 -24.29 -6.98
C SER A 23 -0.80 -23.71 -5.78
N GLU A 24 -0.81 -22.37 -5.66
CA GLU A 24 -1.70 -21.53 -4.86
C GLU A 24 -2.57 -22.30 -3.88
N SER A 25 -2.20 -22.26 -2.59
CA SER A 25 -3.11 -22.65 -1.52
C SER A 25 -4.44 -21.88 -1.74
N PRO A 26 -5.61 -22.52 -1.66
CA PRO A 26 -6.90 -21.83 -1.85
C PRO A 26 -7.12 -20.69 -0.84
N ALA A 27 -6.35 -20.71 0.26
CA ALA A 27 -6.28 -19.62 1.22
C ALA A 27 -5.69 -18.32 0.64
N LEU A 28 -4.75 -18.40 -0.32
CA LEU A 28 -4.10 -17.24 -0.92
C LEU A 28 -5.05 -16.47 -1.84
N GLU A 29 -5.84 -17.17 -2.67
CA GLU A 29 -6.87 -16.55 -3.50
C GLU A 29 -7.99 -15.89 -2.67
N LEU A 30 -8.37 -16.47 -1.53
CA LEU A 30 -9.31 -15.85 -0.60
C LEU A 30 -8.72 -14.57 0.03
N SER A 31 -7.46 -14.62 0.49
CA SER A 31 -6.79 -13.45 1.10
C SER A 31 -6.69 -12.26 0.14
N LYS A 32 -6.38 -12.50 -1.16
CA LYS A 32 -6.35 -11.47 -2.21
C LYS A 32 -7.67 -10.69 -2.35
N THR A 33 -8.79 -11.29 -1.95
CA THR A 33 -10.12 -10.67 -2.03
C THR A 33 -10.57 -10.07 -0.69
N VAL A 34 -10.23 -10.71 0.44
CA VAL A 34 -10.67 -10.27 1.78
C VAL A 34 -9.83 -9.11 2.31
N ASP A 35 -8.52 -9.11 2.05
CA ASP A 35 -7.59 -8.06 2.50
C ASP A 35 -8.00 -6.64 2.07
N PRO A 36 -8.34 -6.36 0.79
CA PRO A 36 -8.75 -5.02 0.38
C PRO A 36 -10.09 -4.59 1.02
N ILE A 37 -11.00 -5.53 1.28
CA ILE A 37 -12.29 -5.23 1.94
C ILE A 37 -12.04 -4.79 3.39
N TRP A 38 -11.17 -5.50 4.09
CA TRP A 38 -10.76 -5.13 5.44
C TRP A 38 -10.08 -3.76 5.47
N LEU A 39 -9.20 -3.48 4.51
CA LEU A 39 -8.51 -2.19 4.41
C LEU A 39 -9.46 -1.03 4.13
N ILE A 40 -10.50 -1.22 3.31
CA ILE A 40 -11.55 -0.20 3.11
C ILE A 40 -12.32 0.05 4.41
N LEU A 41 -12.61 -0.99 5.19
CA LEU A 41 -13.25 -0.85 6.51
C LEU A 41 -12.35 -0.08 7.48
N CYS A 42 -11.07 -0.44 7.57
CA CYS A 42 -10.09 0.30 8.37
C CYS A 42 -9.98 1.77 7.94
N ALA A 43 -9.95 2.04 6.63
CA ALA A 43 -9.90 3.40 6.10
C ALA A 43 -11.16 4.21 6.48
N ALA A 44 -12.35 3.58 6.46
CA ALA A 44 -13.59 4.21 6.90
C ALA A 44 -13.56 4.55 8.40
N LEU A 45 -13.02 3.67 9.24
CA LEU A 45 -12.86 3.92 10.68
C LEU A 45 -11.86 5.06 10.96
N VAL A 46 -10.76 5.14 10.21
CA VAL A 46 -9.78 6.22 10.33
C VAL A 46 -10.35 7.55 9.86
N PHE A 47 -11.14 7.57 8.78
CA PHE A 47 -11.85 8.78 8.36
C PHE A 47 -12.78 9.32 9.47
N PHE A 48 -13.42 8.41 10.22
CA PHE A 48 -14.26 8.78 11.35
C PHE A 48 -13.48 9.42 12.52
N MET A 49 -12.17 9.20 12.63
CA MET A 49 -11.35 9.87 13.66
C MET A 49 -11.28 11.37 13.44
N GLN A 50 -11.16 11.84 12.20
CA GLN A 50 -11.11 13.29 11.93
C GLN A 50 -12.43 13.99 12.22
N ALA A 51 -13.56 13.33 11.92
CA ALA A 51 -14.87 13.81 12.33
C ALA A 51 -15.06 13.77 13.86
N GLY A 52 -14.49 12.76 14.53
CA GLY A 52 -14.54 12.63 15.99
C GLY A 52 -13.79 13.75 16.72
N PHE A 53 -12.57 14.07 16.30
CA PHE A 53 -11.80 15.19 16.87
C PHE A 53 -12.47 16.53 16.65
N LEU A 54 -13.01 16.75 15.45
CA LEU A 54 -13.79 17.95 15.13
C LEU A 54 -14.97 18.11 16.10
N MET A 55 -15.74 17.06 16.37
CA MET A 55 -16.89 17.11 17.29
C MET A 55 -16.47 17.40 18.74
N LEU A 56 -15.38 16.79 19.20
CA LEU A 56 -14.89 17.00 20.58
C LEU A 56 -14.31 18.39 20.78
N GLU A 57 -13.52 18.90 19.83
CA GLU A 57 -12.89 20.22 19.93
C GLU A 57 -13.93 21.35 19.80
N THR A 58 -14.90 21.18 18.90
CA THR A 58 -16.00 22.14 18.76
C THR A 58 -16.95 22.09 19.95
N GLY A 59 -17.22 20.91 20.51
CA GLY A 59 -18.09 20.72 21.67
C GLY A 59 -17.53 21.27 22.99
N LEU A 60 -16.22 21.29 23.17
CA LEU A 60 -15.55 21.87 24.35
C LEU A 60 -15.20 23.36 24.17
N SER A 61 -15.26 23.86 22.94
CA SER A 61 -14.98 25.27 22.66
C SER A 61 -16.15 26.18 23.05
N ARG A 62 -15.82 27.42 23.44
CA ARG A 62 -16.82 28.43 23.80
C ARG A 62 -17.67 28.81 22.59
N LEU A 63 -19.00 28.81 22.74
CA LEU A 63 -20.00 29.03 21.68
C LEU A 63 -19.72 30.21 20.72
N LYS A 64 -19.07 31.28 21.19
CA LYS A 64 -18.73 32.46 20.37
C LYS A 64 -17.57 32.24 19.39
N ASN A 65 -16.74 31.21 19.60
CA ASN A 65 -15.58 30.89 18.75
C ASN A 65 -15.63 29.46 18.16
N THR A 66 -16.67 28.68 18.49
CA THR A 66 -16.82 27.29 18.04
C THR A 66 -16.77 27.12 16.52
N ILE A 67 -17.38 28.04 15.77
CA ILE A 67 -17.39 27.99 14.30
C ILE A 67 -15.98 28.18 13.73
N ASN A 68 -15.20 29.08 14.31
CA ASN A 68 -13.83 29.35 13.84
C ASN A 68 -12.88 28.16 14.13
N VAL A 69 -13.12 27.42 15.20
CA VAL A 69 -12.39 26.19 15.54
C VAL A 69 -12.81 25.03 14.62
N ALA A 70 -14.12 24.91 14.34
CA ALA A 70 -14.66 23.90 13.44
C ALA A 70 -14.09 24.03 12.02
N VAL A 71 -14.06 25.26 11.50
CA VAL A 71 -13.57 25.54 10.14
C VAL A 71 -12.08 25.22 10.02
N LYS A 72 -11.25 25.52 11.02
CA LYS A 72 -9.81 25.20 10.96
C LYS A 72 -9.56 23.70 10.91
N ASN A 73 -10.22 22.94 11.77
CA ASN A 73 -10.13 21.47 11.78
C ASN A 73 -10.60 20.84 10.46
N LEU A 74 -11.64 21.40 9.85
CA LEU A 74 -12.09 20.94 8.52
C LEU A 74 -11.10 21.34 7.41
N MET A 75 -10.51 22.53 7.49
CA MET A 75 -9.52 22.99 6.52
C MET A 75 -8.24 22.14 6.56
N ASP A 76 -7.79 21.73 7.75
CA ASP A 76 -6.62 20.85 7.88
C ASP A 76 -6.87 19.48 7.24
N TYR A 77 -8.09 18.94 7.34
CA TYR A 77 -8.48 17.71 6.66
C TYR A 77 -8.47 17.87 5.12
N ILE A 78 -9.02 18.96 4.60
CA ILE A 78 -9.10 19.22 3.15
C ILE A 78 -7.70 19.47 2.56
N VAL A 79 -6.93 20.37 3.18
CA VAL A 79 -5.59 20.73 2.71
C VAL A 79 -4.65 19.53 2.83
N GLY A 80 -4.73 18.77 3.91
CA GLY A 80 -3.96 17.53 4.08
C GLY A 80 -4.27 16.49 3.00
N THR A 81 -5.54 16.30 2.65
CA THR A 81 -5.96 15.36 1.59
C THR A 81 -5.43 15.79 0.22
N ILE A 82 -5.51 17.08 -0.12
CA ILE A 82 -5.02 17.60 -1.41
C ILE A 82 -3.48 17.53 -1.48
N ALA A 83 -2.78 17.84 -0.39
CA ALA A 83 -1.33 17.72 -0.30
C ALA A 83 -0.86 16.26 -0.45
N PHE A 84 -1.58 15.32 0.18
CA PHE A 84 -1.31 13.89 0.04
C PHE A 84 -1.56 13.39 -1.39
N PHE A 85 -2.63 13.85 -2.04
CA PHE A 85 -2.97 13.46 -3.41
C PHE A 85 -1.96 13.98 -4.46
N SER A 86 -1.51 15.22 -4.31
CA SER A 86 -0.62 15.87 -5.28
C SER A 86 0.82 15.36 -5.20
N VAL A 87 1.37 15.29 -3.98
CA VAL A 87 2.80 15.02 -3.76
C VAL A 87 3.03 13.86 -2.78
N GLY A 88 2.19 13.70 -1.75
CA GLY A 88 2.40 12.68 -0.70
C GLY A 88 2.42 11.25 -1.22
N PHE A 89 1.54 10.91 -2.16
CA PHE A 89 1.52 9.58 -2.79
C PHE A 89 2.82 9.29 -3.56
N ALA A 90 3.32 10.27 -4.31
CA ALA A 90 4.54 10.16 -5.11
C ALA A 90 5.78 9.99 -4.23
N LEU A 91 5.84 10.68 -3.09
CA LEU A 91 6.97 10.57 -2.16
C LEU A 91 7.00 9.22 -1.43
N MET A 92 5.84 8.66 -1.07
CA MET A 92 5.75 7.43 -0.26
C MET A 92 5.82 6.15 -1.10
N PHE A 93 5.26 6.17 -2.31
CA PHE A 93 5.13 5.00 -3.18
C PHE A 93 5.75 5.19 -4.57
N GLY A 94 6.43 6.31 -4.82
CA GLY A 94 7.22 6.51 -6.03
C GLY A 94 8.48 5.64 -6.04
N LEU A 95 9.07 5.47 -7.23
CA LEU A 95 10.37 4.80 -7.36
C LEU A 95 11.42 5.54 -6.54
N SER A 96 12.13 4.80 -5.70
CA SER A 96 13.11 5.38 -4.79
C SER A 96 14.36 5.81 -5.53
N TYR A 97 14.78 7.04 -5.29
CA TYR A 97 16.14 7.48 -5.59
C TYR A 97 17.01 7.17 -4.36
N GLU A 98 17.90 6.18 -4.49
CA GLU A 98 18.86 5.76 -3.46
C GLU A 98 18.24 5.34 -2.11
N GLY A 99 16.93 5.02 -2.07
CA GLY A 99 16.20 4.61 -0.86
C GLY A 99 15.70 5.75 0.04
N TRP A 100 15.91 7.03 -0.35
CA TRP A 100 15.54 8.19 0.48
C TRP A 100 14.23 8.85 0.05
N ILE A 101 13.97 8.96 -1.27
CA ILE A 101 12.85 9.77 -1.78
C ILE A 101 12.22 9.10 -3.00
N GLY A 102 10.87 9.00 -3.04
CA GLY A 102 10.12 8.61 -4.23
C GLY A 102 10.05 9.72 -5.28
N THR A 103 10.49 9.45 -6.52
CA THR A 103 10.60 10.47 -7.59
C THR A 103 9.55 10.36 -8.69
N ASN A 104 8.59 9.43 -8.57
CA ASN A 104 7.63 9.12 -9.63
C ASN A 104 6.19 9.08 -9.09
N HIS A 105 5.20 9.19 -9.98
CA HIS A 105 3.75 9.18 -9.69
C HIS A 105 3.17 10.43 -9.01
N PHE A 106 3.70 11.62 -9.32
CA PHE A 106 3.05 12.88 -8.97
C PHE A 106 1.65 12.99 -9.60
N PHE A 107 0.69 13.51 -8.83
CA PHE A 107 -0.73 13.61 -9.23
C PHE A 107 -1.37 12.27 -9.67
N LEU A 108 -0.91 11.13 -9.14
CA LEU A 108 -1.38 9.79 -9.54
C LEU A 108 -1.20 9.47 -11.03
N THR A 109 -0.28 10.18 -11.71
CA THR A 109 -0.03 9.97 -13.13
C THR A 109 0.52 8.56 -13.35
N GLY A 110 -0.17 7.77 -14.20
CA GLY A 110 0.25 6.41 -14.57
C GLY A 110 -0.45 5.27 -13.82
N LEU A 111 -1.30 5.57 -12.83
CA LEU A 111 -2.08 4.55 -12.11
C LEU A 111 -3.43 4.36 -12.82
N LYS A 112 -3.70 3.16 -13.34
CA LYS A 112 -4.93 2.88 -14.12
C LYS A 112 -5.76 1.74 -13.54
N THR A 113 -5.16 0.89 -12.70
CA THR A 113 -5.79 -0.33 -12.19
C THR A 113 -5.78 -0.34 -10.67
N GLY A 114 -6.80 -0.93 -10.04
CA GLY A 114 -6.89 -1.06 -8.57
C GLY A 114 -5.71 -1.78 -7.91
N LYS A 115 -4.91 -2.53 -8.69
CA LYS A 115 -3.68 -3.20 -8.24
C LYS A 115 -2.46 -2.28 -8.18
N ASP A 116 -2.58 -1.04 -8.66
CA ASP A 116 -1.50 -0.05 -8.65
C ASP A 116 -1.53 0.80 -7.37
N PHE A 117 -2.58 0.63 -6.55
CA PHE A 117 -2.68 1.21 -5.22
C PHE A 117 -2.08 0.25 -4.18
N PRO A 118 -0.84 0.47 -3.73
CA PRO A 118 -0.13 -0.43 -2.83
C PRO A 118 -0.83 -0.62 -1.48
N PHE A 119 -1.66 0.34 -1.07
CA PHE A 119 -2.47 0.24 0.13
C PHE A 119 -3.45 -0.95 0.09
N PHE A 120 -4.02 -1.29 -1.07
CA PHE A 120 -5.05 -2.34 -1.20
C PHE A 120 -4.46 -3.74 -1.45
N ILE A 121 -3.24 -3.82 -1.97
CA ILE A 121 -2.54 -5.09 -2.20
C ILE A 121 -1.08 -4.94 -1.77
N PRO A 122 -0.75 -5.27 -0.51
CA PRO A 122 0.61 -5.15 0.02
C PRO A 122 1.65 -5.87 -0.84
N SER A 123 1.31 -7.05 -1.40
CA SER A 123 2.21 -7.88 -2.19
C SER A 123 2.76 -7.19 -3.46
N ARG A 124 2.13 -6.11 -3.95
CA ARG A 124 2.65 -5.32 -5.08
C ARG A 124 3.80 -4.41 -4.70
N VAL A 125 3.83 -3.94 -3.45
CA VAL A 125 4.98 -3.21 -2.87
C VAL A 125 6.20 -4.12 -2.83
N TYR A 126 6.02 -5.37 -2.44
CA TYR A 126 7.12 -6.33 -2.27
C TYR A 126 7.53 -7.06 -3.57
N GLY A 127 6.84 -6.85 -4.69
CA GLY A 127 6.85 -7.75 -5.85
C GLY A 127 7.50 -7.24 -7.14
N ASN A 128 7.95 -5.98 -7.22
CA ASN A 128 8.78 -5.50 -8.33
C ASN A 128 10.14 -5.11 -7.77
N GLY A 129 11.22 -5.70 -8.28
CA GLY A 129 12.60 -5.44 -7.86
C GLY A 129 13.01 -3.98 -8.07
N GLY A 130 12.68 -3.15 -7.08
CA GLY A 130 12.87 -1.70 -7.06
C GLY A 130 12.50 -1.12 -5.69
N ASP A 131 13.19 -1.59 -4.66
CA ASP A 131 13.82 -0.77 -3.62
C ASP A 131 13.00 0.36 -2.98
N ASN A 132 11.77 0.16 -2.50
CA ASN A 132 11.18 1.07 -1.51
C ASN A 132 11.52 0.64 -0.08
N CYS A 133 12.78 0.88 0.30
CA CYS A 133 13.38 0.63 1.61
C CYS A 133 12.67 1.29 2.82
N PHE A 134 11.55 2.00 2.61
CA PHE A 134 10.84 2.75 3.65
C PHE A 134 9.93 1.88 4.53
N TRP A 135 9.34 0.81 3.98
CA TRP A 135 8.42 -0.06 4.74
C TRP A 135 8.99 -1.46 5.05
N SER A 136 9.97 -1.91 4.28
CA SER A 136 10.55 -3.24 4.40
C SER A 136 12.02 -3.14 4.76
N GLY A 137 12.34 -2.44 5.85
CA GLY A 137 13.71 -2.20 6.31
C GLY A 137 14.63 -3.37 6.00
N CYS A 138 15.80 -3.05 5.43
CA CYS A 138 16.85 -4.03 5.14
C CYS A 138 17.03 -5.07 6.25
#